data_AF-A0A959FIZ0-F1
#
_entry.id   AF-A0A959FIZ0-F1
#
_cell.length_a   1.000
_cell.length_b   1.000
_cell.length_c   1.000
_cell.angle_alpha   90.00
_cell.angle_beta   90.00
_cell.angle_gamma   90.00
#
_symmetry.space_group_name_H-M   'P 1'
#
loop_
_entity.id
_entity.type
_entity.pdbx_description
1 polymer ?
#
loop_
_entity_poly.entity_id
_entity_poly.type
_entity_poly.pdbx_seq_one_letter_code
_entity_poly.pdbx_strand_id
1 'polypeptide(L)'
;RAIFQGQEEEVVTDVRDSLRQDEFAIVEETDFLSLFENFSIRHNMNFGFTPLTADRDTFRVTTNSIELRGSIALTPNWNVDIGSIGYDFVSKRTTYPYLSLRRDLHCWEMGFSWAPTRNTYSFHLRVKPGTLDFIKVPYQRNNVDGANAFR
;
A
#
# COMPACT_ATOMS: atom_id res chain seq x y z
N ARG A 1 -47.28 46.47 -42.77
CA ARG A 1 -47.75 45.98 -41.45
C ARG A 1 -46.76 44.92 -41.00
N ALA A 2 -45.72 45.35 -40.29
CA ALA A 2 -44.95 44.45 -39.43
C ALA A 2 -45.89 44.04 -38.24
N ILE A 3 -45.63 43.07 -37.37
CA ILE A 3 -44.39 42.73 -36.70
C ILE A 3 -44.61 41.40 -35.90
N PHE A 4 -43.52 40.66 -35.62
CA PHE A 4 -43.31 39.65 -34.57
C PHE A 4 -43.85 38.22 -34.74
N GLN A 5 -43.00 37.34 -35.29
CA GLN A 5 -42.84 35.97 -34.79
C GLN A 5 -41.94 36.05 -33.55
N GLY A 6 -42.42 35.55 -32.41
CA GLY A 6 -41.61 35.37 -31.22
C GLY A 6 -40.57 34.29 -31.47
N GLN A 7 -39.29 34.67 -31.49
CA GLN A 7 -38.19 33.74 -31.29
C GLN A 7 -38.06 33.51 -29.78
N GLU A 8 -38.00 32.24 -29.37
CA GLU A 8 -37.80 31.84 -27.97
C GLU A 8 -36.49 32.44 -27.44
N GLU A 9 -36.56 33.02 -26.24
CA GLU A 9 -35.40 33.53 -25.52
C GLU A 9 -34.46 32.39 -25.16
N GLU A 10 -33.20 32.50 -25.59
CA GLU A 10 -32.10 31.68 -25.11
C GLU A 10 -31.80 32.12 -23.66
N VAL A 11 -32.25 31.31 -22.70
CA VAL A 11 -31.95 31.52 -21.28
C VAL A 11 -30.45 31.32 -21.07
N VAL A 12 -29.72 32.43 -21.05
CA VAL A 12 -28.31 32.44 -20.61
C VAL A 12 -28.32 32.14 -19.12
N THR A 13 -28.11 30.87 -18.78
CA THR A 13 -27.77 30.49 -17.41
C THR A 13 -26.41 31.09 -17.08
N ASP A 14 -26.38 31.92 -16.04
CA ASP A 14 -25.20 32.63 -15.58
C ASP A 14 -24.01 31.67 -15.37
N VAL A 15 -22.87 31.99 -15.99
CA VAL A 15 -21.54 31.33 -15.80
C VAL A 15 -21.08 31.36 -14.33
N ARG A 16 -21.81 32.08 -13.47
CA ARG A 16 -21.59 32.16 -12.03
C ARG A 16 -22.01 30.88 -11.29
N ASP A 17 -22.94 30.10 -11.84
CA ASP A 17 -23.34 28.81 -11.25
C ASP A 17 -22.36 27.68 -11.59
N SER A 18 -21.68 27.73 -12.74
CA SER A 18 -20.65 26.74 -13.08
C SER A 18 -19.40 26.88 -12.19
N LEU A 19 -19.03 28.10 -11.79
CA LEU A 19 -17.92 28.35 -10.85
C LEU A 19 -18.22 27.89 -9.41
N ARG A 20 -19.51 27.79 -9.04
CA ARG A 20 -19.93 27.21 -7.76
C ARG A 20 -19.96 25.69 -7.77
N GLN A 21 -20.02 25.09 -8.96
CA GLN A 21 -20.03 23.64 -9.14
C GLN A 21 -18.62 23.04 -9.07
N ASP A 22 -17.58 23.83 -9.35
CA ASP A 22 -16.17 23.45 -9.15
C ASP A 22 -15.71 23.54 -7.68
N GLU A 23 -16.42 24.27 -6.81
CA GLU A 23 -16.14 24.34 -5.36
C GLU A 23 -16.70 23.15 -4.56
N PHE A 24 -17.49 22.29 -5.19
CA PHE A 24 -17.76 20.94 -4.67
C PHE A 24 -16.73 19.99 -5.27
N ALA A 25 -15.45 20.31 -5.08
CA ALA A 25 -14.41 19.29 -5.12
C ALA A 25 -14.88 18.15 -4.23
N ILE A 26 -15.28 17.05 -4.87
CA ILE A 26 -15.50 15.78 -4.21
C ILE A 26 -14.19 15.55 -3.46
N VAL A 27 -14.21 15.80 -2.15
CA VAL A 27 -13.22 15.23 -1.26
C VAL A 27 -13.34 13.76 -1.58
N GLU A 28 -12.38 13.26 -2.34
CA GLU A 28 -12.17 11.84 -2.55
C GLU A 28 -11.89 11.32 -1.15
N GLU A 29 -12.97 11.07 -0.40
CA GLU A 29 -12.95 10.23 0.79
C GLU A 29 -12.40 8.93 0.26
N THR A 30 -11.09 8.76 0.38
CA THR A 30 -10.43 7.48 0.26
C THR A 30 -11.23 6.57 1.16
N ASP A 31 -12.09 5.75 0.55
CA ASP A 31 -13.08 4.94 1.24
C ASP A 31 -12.34 4.19 2.34
N PHE A 32 -12.78 4.25 3.60
CA PHE A 32 -12.04 3.68 4.74
C PHE A 32 -11.69 2.20 4.50
N LEU A 33 -12.53 1.51 3.72
CA LEU A 33 -12.34 0.13 3.30
C LEU A 33 -11.16 -0.06 2.33
N SER A 34 -10.76 0.97 1.57
CA SER A 34 -9.60 0.94 0.67
C SER A 34 -8.29 0.65 1.43
N LEU A 35 -8.18 1.12 2.68
CA LEU A 35 -7.03 0.80 3.54
C LEU A 35 -6.92 -0.69 3.85
N PHE A 36 -8.03 -1.43 3.77
CA PHE A 36 -8.09 -2.85 4.05
C PHE A 36 -8.07 -3.74 2.80
N GLU A 37 -8.01 -3.19 1.59
CA GLU A 37 -8.01 -3.97 0.34
C GLU A 37 -6.84 -4.95 0.25
N ASN A 38 -5.69 -4.59 0.81
CA ASN A 38 -4.51 -5.44 0.84
C ASN A 38 -4.53 -6.50 1.93
N PHE A 39 -5.62 -6.62 2.71
CA PHE A 39 -5.74 -7.70 3.68
C PHE A 39 -6.25 -8.98 3.03
N SER A 40 -5.68 -10.08 3.46
CA SER A 40 -6.04 -11.42 3.04
C SER A 40 -6.29 -12.26 4.28
N ILE A 41 -7.46 -12.90 4.31
CA ILE A 41 -7.83 -13.91 5.30
C ILE A 41 -7.73 -15.26 4.60
N ARG A 42 -6.97 -16.17 5.20
CA ARG A 42 -6.86 -17.57 4.80
C ARG A 42 -7.42 -18.43 5.91
N HIS A 43 -8.41 -19.24 5.60
CA HIS A 43 -8.96 -20.22 6.52
C HIS A 43 -8.73 -21.62 5.95
N ASN A 44 -8.09 -22.49 6.72
CA ASN A 44 -7.79 -23.86 6.35
C ASN A 44 -8.54 -24.80 7.29
N MET A 45 -9.47 -25.57 6.73
CA MET A 45 -10.21 -26.63 7.42
C MET A 45 -10.06 -27.94 6.65
N ASN A 46 -9.72 -29.01 7.36
CA ASN A 46 -9.63 -30.35 6.83
C ASN A 46 -10.39 -31.34 7.73
N PHE A 47 -11.30 -32.09 7.11
CA PHE A 47 -12.13 -33.10 7.75
C PHE A 47 -11.65 -34.49 7.34
N GLY A 48 -11.26 -35.31 8.31
CA GLY A 48 -10.85 -36.70 8.09
C GLY A 48 -11.92 -37.66 8.59
N PHE A 49 -12.36 -38.57 7.72
CA PHE A 49 -13.13 -39.73 8.14
C PHE A 49 -12.19 -40.93 8.24
N THR A 50 -12.05 -41.50 9.44
CA THR A 50 -11.29 -42.74 9.62
C THR A 50 -12.23 -43.78 10.22
N PRO A 51 -12.61 -44.82 9.48
CA PRO A 51 -13.42 -45.89 10.03
C PRO A 51 -12.55 -46.68 11.02
N LEU A 52 -12.80 -46.48 12.31
CA LEU A 52 -12.26 -47.34 13.36
C LEU A 52 -13.15 -48.59 13.42
N THR A 53 -12.51 -49.75 13.34
CA THR A 53 -13.15 -51.07 13.33
C THR A 53 -14.19 -51.22 14.45
N ALA A 54 -15.40 -51.60 14.05
CA ALA A 54 -16.57 -51.96 14.86
C ALA A 54 -17.14 -50.84 15.75
N ASP A 55 -18.15 -50.14 15.19
CA ASP A 55 -19.28 -49.52 15.91
C ASP A 55 -19.12 -48.08 16.47
N ARG A 56 -18.04 -47.37 16.11
CA ARG A 56 -17.98 -45.90 16.32
C ARG A 56 -17.32 -45.16 15.16
N ASP A 57 -18.15 -44.57 14.31
CA ASP A 57 -17.72 -43.56 13.34
C ASP A 57 -17.26 -42.31 14.11
N THR A 58 -15.94 -42.10 14.17
CA THR A 58 -15.38 -40.92 14.82
C THR A 58 -15.12 -39.86 13.75
N PHE A 59 -16.00 -38.86 13.68
CA PHE A 59 -15.76 -37.65 12.90
C PHE A 59 -14.61 -36.86 13.54
N ARG A 60 -13.45 -36.77 12.87
CA ARG A 60 -12.29 -36.05 13.40
C ARG A 60 -11.92 -34.88 12.49
N VAL A 61 -11.93 -33.68 13.06
CA VAL A 61 -11.34 -32.50 12.44
C VAL A 61 -9.82 -32.60 12.59
N THR A 62 -9.11 -32.74 11.47
CA THR A 62 -7.66 -32.97 11.48
C THR A 62 -6.88 -31.66 11.43
N THR A 63 -7.39 -30.65 10.73
CA THR A 63 -6.78 -29.32 10.64
C THR A 63 -7.85 -28.25 10.67
N ASN A 64 -7.68 -27.23 11.51
CA ASN A 64 -8.53 -26.05 11.53
C ASN A 64 -7.67 -24.87 11.97
N SER A 65 -7.38 -23.95 11.04
CA SER A 65 -6.57 -22.77 11.31
C SER A 65 -7.04 -21.58 10.50
N ILE A 66 -7.00 -20.39 11.11
CA ILE A 66 -7.27 -19.12 10.44
C ILE A 66 -6.01 -18.26 10.46
N GLU A 67 -5.76 -17.54 9.39
CA GLU A 67 -4.62 -16.65 9.22
C GLU A 67 -5.08 -15.36 8.54
N LEU A 68 -4.63 -14.22 9.06
CA LEU A 68 -4.85 -12.87 8.54
C LEU A 68 -3.50 -12.24 8.25
N ARG A 69 -3.34 -11.60 7.10
CA ARG A 69 -2.14 -10.83 6.75
C ARG A 69 -2.53 -9.63 5.90
N GLY A 70 -1.73 -8.57 5.90
CA GLY A 70 -1.99 -7.42 5.03
C GLY A 70 -1.01 -6.28 5.19
N SER A 71 -1.19 -5.24 4.39
CA SER A 71 -0.39 -4.01 4.46
C SER A 71 -1.27 -2.79 4.25
N ILE A 72 -1.15 -1.79 5.11
CA ILE A 72 -1.90 -0.53 5.06
C ILE A 72 -0.95 0.60 4.68
N ALA A 73 -1.26 1.30 3.59
CA ALA A 73 -0.64 2.57 3.27
C ALA A 73 -1.46 3.71 3.93
N LEU A 74 -1.11 4.10 5.16
CA LEU A 74 -1.87 5.10 5.93
C LEU A 74 -1.86 6.48 5.27
N THR A 75 -0.74 6.84 4.63
CA THR A 75 -0.57 8.05 3.82
C THR A 75 0.47 7.74 2.74
N PRO A 76 0.67 8.57 1.69
CA PRO A 76 1.64 8.29 0.62
C PRO A 76 3.06 8.01 1.11
N ASN A 77 3.41 8.54 2.29
CA ASN A 77 4.74 8.39 2.89
C ASN A 77 4.77 7.40 4.06
N TRP A 78 3.64 6.81 4.46
CA TRP A 78 3.59 5.84 5.56
C TRP A 78 3.02 4.51 5.09
N ASN A 79 3.79 3.46 5.31
CA ASN A 79 3.37 2.09 5.04
C ASN A 79 3.52 1.23 6.30
N VAL A 80 2.46 0.53 6.66
CA VAL A 80 2.43 -0.39 7.78
C VAL A 80 2.14 -1.79 7.25
N ASP A 81 3.10 -2.68 7.37
CA ASP A 81 2.99 -4.09 6.99
C ASP A 81 2.69 -4.92 8.24
N ILE A 82 1.59 -5.68 8.18
CA ILE A 82 1.18 -6.63 9.20
C ILE A 82 1.40 -8.03 8.64
N GLY A 83 2.40 -8.72 9.19
CA GLY A 83 2.67 -10.12 8.90
C GLY A 83 1.51 -11.03 9.33
N SER A 84 1.70 -12.34 9.18
CA SER A 84 0.63 -13.29 9.43
C SER A 84 0.26 -13.41 10.91
N ILE A 85 -0.98 -13.05 11.22
CA ILE A 85 -1.65 -13.34 12.50
C ILE A 85 -2.44 -14.62 12.29
N GLY A 86 -2.18 -15.65 13.07
CA GLY A 86 -2.88 -16.91 12.90
C GLY A 86 -3.36 -17.52 14.21
N TYR A 87 -4.37 -18.37 14.11
CA TYR A 87 -4.83 -19.20 15.21
C TYR A 87 -5.13 -20.61 14.69
N ASP A 88 -4.49 -21.61 15.28
CA ASP A 88 -4.76 -23.02 15.04
C ASP A 88 -5.67 -23.56 16.14
N PHE A 89 -6.88 -23.94 15.77
CA PHE A 89 -7.91 -24.44 16.67
C PHE A 89 -7.64 -25.87 17.15
N VAL A 90 -6.87 -26.66 16.40
CA VAL A 90 -6.51 -28.05 16.76
C VAL A 90 -5.41 -28.04 17.81
N SER A 91 -4.33 -27.29 17.56
CA SER A 91 -3.21 -27.18 18.52
C SER A 91 -3.40 -26.10 19.58
N LYS A 92 -4.50 -25.32 19.49
CA LYS A 92 -4.83 -24.16 20.36
C LYS A 92 -3.68 -23.16 20.44
N ARG A 93 -2.99 -22.94 19.32
CA ARG A 93 -1.80 -22.08 19.25
C ARG A 93 -2.10 -20.82 18.45
N THR A 94 -1.72 -19.69 19.04
CA THR A 94 -1.73 -18.40 18.36
C THR A 94 -0.36 -18.14 17.72
N THR A 95 -0.37 -17.77 16.44
CA THR A 95 0.78 -17.25 15.71
C THR A 95 0.69 -15.72 15.72
N TYR A 96 1.67 -15.07 16.35
CA TYR A 96 1.74 -13.62 16.35
C TYR A 96 2.43 -13.10 15.07
N PRO A 97 2.03 -11.91 14.58
CA PRO A 97 2.57 -11.34 13.36
C PRO A 97 3.96 -10.74 13.56
N TYR A 98 4.61 -10.45 12.45
CA TYR A 98 5.69 -9.49 12.38
C TYR A 98 5.13 -8.14 11.94
N LEU A 99 5.42 -7.07 12.67
CA LEU A 99 4.96 -5.73 12.34
C LEU A 99 6.12 -4.94 11.74
N SER A 100 5.88 -4.26 10.63
CA SER A 100 6.87 -3.39 9.99
C SER A 100 6.21 -2.07 9.65
N LEU A 101 6.85 -0.97 10.02
CA LEU A 101 6.39 0.38 9.77
C LEU A 101 7.49 1.12 9.04
N ARG A 102 7.15 1.73 7.90
CA ARG A 102 8.07 2.51 7.08
C ARG A 102 7.51 3.90 6.89
N ARG A 103 8.36 4.91 7.05
CA ARG A 103 8.03 6.31 6.76
C ARG A 103 9.09 6.94 5.87
N ASP A 104 8.62 7.58 4.81
CA ASP A 104 9.38 8.49 3.96
C ASP A 104 9.35 9.93 4.51
N LEU A 105 10.52 10.56 4.68
CA LEU A 105 10.65 11.98 5.04
C LEU A 105 11.45 12.75 3.99
N HIS A 106 11.32 12.39 2.72
CA HIS A 106 11.99 13.00 1.56
C HIS A 106 13.47 12.65 1.43
N CYS A 107 14.34 13.17 2.29
CA CYS A 107 15.78 12.85 2.30
C CYS A 107 16.13 11.76 3.29
N TRP A 108 15.18 11.36 4.14
CA TRP A 108 15.38 10.37 5.18
C TRP A 108 14.34 9.28 5.02
N GLU A 109 14.71 8.07 5.40
CA GLU A 109 13.82 6.94 5.52
C GLU A 109 13.91 6.39 6.93
N MET A 110 12.74 6.22 7.55
CA MET A 110 12.59 5.54 8.82
C MET A 110 11.97 4.18 8.58
N GLY A 111 12.52 3.17 9.25
CA GLY A 111 11.89 1.87 9.35
C GLY A 111 11.94 1.35 10.77
N PHE A 112 10.81 0.85 11.22
CA PHE A 112 10.64 0.18 12.49
C PHE A 112 10.13 -1.22 12.21
N SER A 113 10.66 -2.22 12.90
CA SER A 113 10.13 -3.57 12.84
C SER A 113 10.05 -4.20 14.22
N TRP A 114 8.98 -4.94 14.47
CA TRP A 114 8.69 -5.52 15.76
C TRP A 114 8.14 -6.94 15.64
N ALA A 115 8.82 -7.86 16.31
CA ALA A 115 8.46 -9.27 16.40
C ALA A 115 8.03 -9.60 17.85
N PRO A 116 6.74 -9.45 18.20
CA PRO A 116 6.23 -9.67 19.56
C PRO A 116 6.59 -11.05 20.13
N THR A 117 6.54 -12.13 19.34
CA THR A 117 6.89 -13.50 19.80
C THR A 117 8.32 -13.60 20.33
N ARG A 118 9.25 -12.85 19.72
CA ARG A 118 10.67 -12.87 20.06
C ARG A 118 11.07 -11.69 20.94
N ASN A 119 10.10 -10.85 21.31
CA ASN A 119 10.28 -9.57 21.98
C ASN A 119 11.43 -8.73 21.38
N THR A 120 11.59 -8.81 20.06
CA THR A 120 12.68 -8.17 19.32
C THR A 120 12.12 -7.01 18.53
N TYR A 121 12.77 -5.87 18.57
CA TYR A 121 12.46 -4.72 17.75
C TYR A 121 13.73 -4.18 17.10
N SER A 122 13.58 -3.61 15.91
CA SER A 122 14.63 -2.91 15.20
C SER A 122 14.10 -1.56 14.73
N PHE A 123 14.93 -0.53 14.88
CA PHE A 123 14.65 0.80 14.38
C PHE A 123 15.86 1.26 13.58
N HIS A 124 15.60 1.83 12.42
CA HIS A 124 16.63 2.48 11.64
C HIS A 124 16.12 3.81 11.10
N LEU A 125 17.04 4.77 11.07
CA LEU A 125 16.87 6.07 10.46
C LEU A 125 18.07 6.24 9.54
N ARG A 126 17.82 6.30 8.24
CA ARG A 126 18.87 6.41 7.22
C ARG A 126 18.61 7.63 6.35
N VAL A 127 19.68 8.35 6.02
CA VAL A 127 19.64 9.36 4.96
C VAL A 127 19.55 8.59 3.65
N LYS A 128 18.51 8.85 2.86
CA LYS A 128 18.46 8.33 1.51
C LYS A 128 19.64 8.92 0.76
N PRO A 129 20.46 8.12 0.07
CA PRO A 129 21.47 8.68 -0.80
C PRO A 129 20.72 9.62 -1.75
N GLY A 130 20.90 10.92 -1.56
CA GLY A 130 20.38 11.89 -2.51
C GLY A 130 20.92 11.53 -3.88
N THR A 131 20.18 11.87 -4.92
CA THR A 131 20.68 11.91 -6.29
C THR A 131 21.87 12.87 -6.33
N LEU A 132 23.04 12.42 -5.84
CA LEU A 132 24.30 13.14 -5.80
C LEU A 132 24.90 13.25 -7.21
N ASP A 133 24.06 13.22 -8.24
CA ASP A 133 24.43 13.56 -9.60
C ASP A 133 24.70 15.07 -9.74
N PHE A 134 24.15 15.91 -8.85
CA PHE A 134 24.35 17.36 -8.92
C PHE A 134 25.78 17.83 -8.55
N ILE A 135 26.60 16.98 -7.90
CA ILE A 135 28.04 17.24 -7.65
C ILE A 135 28.92 16.39 -8.58
N LYS A 136 28.38 15.86 -9.67
CA LYS A 136 29.23 15.29 -10.71
C LYS A 136 29.79 16.44 -11.55
N VAL A 137 30.93 17.00 -11.12
CA VAL A 137 31.73 17.90 -11.94
C VAL A 137 32.63 17.03 -12.82
N PRO A 138 32.31 16.79 -14.10
CA PRO A 138 33.19 16.02 -14.98
C PRO A 138 34.45 16.86 -15.27
N TYR A 139 35.53 16.60 -14.54
CA TYR A 139 36.85 17.13 -14.90
C TYR A 139 37.46 16.23 -15.99
N GLN A 140 37.19 16.56 -17.25
CA GLN A 140 37.88 15.95 -18.39
C GLN A 140 39.04 16.84 -18.81
N ARG A 141 40.24 16.56 -18.27
CA ARG A 141 41.48 17.11 -18.83
C ARG A 141 41.89 16.28 -20.04
N ASN A 142 41.36 16.65 -21.21
CA ASN A 142 41.76 16.04 -22.46
C ASN A 142 42.99 16.80 -23.00
N ASN A 143 44.19 16.34 -22.67
CA ASN A 143 45.41 16.79 -23.35
C ASN A 143 45.49 16.03 -24.68
N VAL A 144 44.62 16.34 -25.64
CA VAL A 144 44.89 15.95 -27.05
C VAL A 144 45.84 16.99 -27.59
N ASP A 145 47.10 16.82 -27.21
CA ASP A 145 48.21 17.58 -27.73
C ASP A 145 48.27 17.31 -29.24
N GLY A 146 48.08 18.36 -30.04
CA GLY A 146 47.96 18.33 -31.50
C GLY A 146 49.27 18.01 -32.23
N ALA A 147 50.13 17.16 -31.66
CA ALA A 147 51.47 16.89 -32.16
C ALA A 147 51.51 16.09 -33.49
N ASN A 148 50.36 15.62 -34.00
CA ASN A 148 50.27 14.90 -35.27
C ASN A 148 49.28 15.52 -36.28
N ALA A 149 48.92 16.81 -36.14
CA ALA A 149 48.00 17.48 -37.08
C ALA A 149 48.61 17.75 -38.48
N PHE A 150 49.92 17.57 -38.65
CA PHE A 150 50.60 17.71 -39.93
C PHE A 150 51.68 16.63 -40.06
N ARG A 151 51.31 15.47 -40.63
CA ARG A 151 52.25 14.55 -41.26
C ARG A 151 51.72 14.17 -42.63
#